data_AF-A0A9E5HRT9-F1
#
_entry.id   AF-A0A9E5HRT9-F1
#
_cell.length_a   1.000
_cell.length_b   1.000
_cell.length_c   1.000
_cell.angle_alpha   90.00
_cell.angle_beta   90.00
_cell.angle_gamma   90.00
#
_symmetry.space_group_name_H-M   'P 1'
#
loop_
_entity.id
_entity.type
_entity.pdbx_description
1 polymer ?
#
loop_
_entity_poly.entity_id
_entity_poly.type
_entity_poly.pdbx_seq_one_letter_code
_entity_poly.pdbx_strand_id
1 'polypeptide(L)'
;MKNNAEIAQAERKSALRTIFRVVPYLWPRDRYDVRVRVILALVLLVLAKVIINFAPFLYREAVNALTDTGYTPFLLGAIGMTVAYGSARILSRGFEQLRDVVFAVVAQRAFRNLALETFQHIHKLSLRYHISRKTGALSRVIERGIKGLEFLLRFLLFSVGPLVLELLIIAGIMLFWFDYLYLAVILVMIAAYVWFTFKVTEWRVKIRKFMNDQDTDANQKAIDSLLNYETVKYFSAEEREANRYDGAIRLYEKAALKTAYSLAFLNFGQSVIITIGLIIVMVMAALGVQNGYLTVGDFVMVNAYMIQ
;
A
#
# COMPACT_ATOMS: atom_id res chain seq x y z
N MET A 1 19.52 -1.58 -27.90
CA MET A 1 19.17 -1.84 -26.48
C MET A 1 18.22 -0.73 -26.05
N LYS A 2 16.96 -1.04 -25.73
CA LYS A 2 16.01 -0.01 -25.29
C LYS A 2 16.50 0.60 -23.98
N ASN A 3 16.46 1.93 -23.88
CA ASN A 3 16.87 2.65 -22.69
C ASN A 3 15.98 2.19 -21.52
N ASN A 4 16.52 2.02 -20.31
CA ASN A 4 15.73 1.57 -19.14
C ASN A 4 14.51 2.46 -18.89
N ALA A 5 14.57 3.74 -19.28
CA ALA A 5 13.45 4.67 -19.25
C ALA A 5 12.31 4.28 -20.22
N GLU A 6 12.62 3.79 -21.43
CA GLU A 6 11.63 3.37 -22.42
C GLU A 6 10.93 2.07 -22.02
N ILE A 7 11.68 1.15 -21.39
CA ILE A 7 11.12 -0.10 -20.85
C ILE A 7 10.17 0.22 -19.70
N ALA A 8 10.58 1.07 -18.76
CA ALA A 8 9.74 1.52 -17.66
C ALA A 8 8.48 2.26 -18.16
N GLN A 9 8.59 3.08 -19.21
CA GLN A 9 7.46 3.81 -19.78
C GLN A 9 6.49 2.87 -20.53
N ALA A 10 7.00 1.85 -21.22
CA ALA A 10 6.18 0.82 -21.88
C ALA A 10 5.44 -0.05 -20.86
N GLU A 11 6.10 -0.45 -19.78
CA GLU A 11 5.49 -1.20 -18.66
C GLU A 11 4.42 -0.36 -17.93
N ARG A 12 4.67 0.94 -17.71
CA ARG A 12 3.71 1.86 -17.07
C ARG A 12 2.46 2.09 -17.92
N LYS A 13 2.59 2.21 -19.25
CA LYS A 13 1.46 2.24 -20.20
C LYS A 13 0.68 0.91 -20.18
N SER A 14 1.35 -0.22 -19.98
CA SER A 14 0.72 -1.54 -19.87
C SER A 14 -0.07 -1.70 -18.55
N ALA A 15 0.46 -1.20 -17.43
CA ALA A 15 -0.18 -1.27 -16.12
C ALA A 15 -1.48 -0.46 -16.06
N LEU A 16 -1.48 0.80 -16.52
CA LEU A 16 -2.69 1.62 -16.58
C LEU A 16 -3.77 1.00 -17.47
N ARG A 17 -3.38 0.46 -18.62
CA ARG A 17 -4.31 -0.24 -19.52
C ARG A 17 -4.92 -1.48 -18.86
N THR A 18 -4.12 -2.21 -18.07
CA THR A 18 -4.60 -3.37 -17.30
C THR A 18 -5.62 -2.97 -16.25
N ILE A 19 -5.37 -1.88 -15.52
CA ILE A 19 -6.31 -1.34 -14.52
C ILE A 19 -7.65 -0.96 -15.18
N PHE A 20 -7.60 -0.17 -16.25
CA PHE A 20 -8.82 0.27 -16.96
C PHE A 20 -9.61 -0.88 -17.58
N ARG A 21 -8.95 -1.99 -17.97
CA ARG A 21 -9.63 -3.19 -18.47
C ARG A 21 -10.38 -3.95 -17.39
N VAL A 22 -10.06 -3.72 -16.12
CA VAL A 22 -10.61 -4.50 -15.00
C VAL A 22 -11.67 -3.72 -14.22
N VAL A 23 -11.68 -2.38 -14.33
CA VAL A 23 -12.77 -1.52 -13.83
C VAL A 23 -14.18 -2.00 -14.24
N PRO A 24 -14.43 -2.46 -15.48
CA PRO A 24 -15.75 -2.99 -15.86
C PRO A 24 -16.23 -4.19 -15.03
N TYR A 25 -15.31 -4.98 -14.45
CA TYR A 25 -15.66 -6.11 -13.59
C TYR A 25 -16.13 -5.67 -12.20
N LEU A 26 -15.68 -4.49 -11.74
CA LEU A 26 -16.16 -3.87 -10.51
C LEU A 26 -17.47 -3.12 -10.73
N TRP A 27 -17.70 -2.61 -11.94
CA TRP A 27 -18.91 -1.89 -12.34
C TRP A 27 -19.65 -2.59 -13.48
N PRO A 28 -20.26 -3.77 -13.25
CA PRO A 28 -21.00 -4.48 -14.28
C PRO A 28 -22.27 -3.72 -14.67
N ARG A 29 -22.50 -3.54 -15.98
CA ARG A 29 -23.69 -2.85 -16.51
C ARG A 29 -24.99 -3.59 -16.16
N ASP A 30 -24.96 -4.91 -16.18
CA ASP A 30 -26.17 -5.74 -16.06
C ASP A 30 -26.64 -5.94 -14.61
N ARG A 31 -25.85 -5.51 -13.62
CA ARG A 31 -26.11 -5.78 -12.20
C ARG A 31 -26.19 -4.52 -11.36
N TYR A 32 -27.42 -4.09 -11.11
CA TYR A 32 -27.69 -2.92 -10.28
C TYR A 32 -27.23 -3.12 -8.82
N ASP A 33 -27.38 -4.34 -8.27
CA ASP A 33 -27.00 -4.68 -6.90
C ASP A 33 -25.50 -4.47 -6.61
N VAL A 34 -24.64 -4.77 -7.58
CA VAL A 34 -23.19 -4.56 -7.46
C VAL A 34 -22.85 -3.08 -7.52
N ARG A 35 -23.49 -2.33 -8.44
CA ARG A 35 -23.26 -0.88 -8.59
C ARG A 35 -23.65 -0.11 -7.32
N VAL A 36 -24.79 -0.44 -6.71
CA VAL A 36 -25.22 0.16 -5.44
C VAL A 36 -24.19 -0.09 -4.34
N ARG A 37 -23.65 -1.31 -4.24
CA ARG A 37 -22.61 -1.63 -3.24
C ARG A 37 -21.31 -0.86 -3.48
N VAL A 38 -20.91 -0.65 -4.73
CA VAL A 38 -19.74 0.19 -5.05
C VAL A 38 -19.98 1.64 -4.64
N ILE A 39 -21.13 2.23 -4.99
CA ILE A 39 -21.47 3.59 -4.58
C ILE A 39 -21.50 3.68 -3.05
N LEU A 40 -22.15 2.74 -2.36
CA LEU A 40 -22.21 2.71 -0.91
C LEU A 40 -20.81 2.63 -0.29
N ALA A 41 -19.93 1.78 -0.82
CA ALA A 41 -18.53 1.71 -0.36
C ALA A 41 -17.79 3.03 -0.57
N LEU A 42 -17.97 3.70 -1.71
CA LEU A 42 -17.37 5.02 -1.96
C LEU A 42 -17.91 6.10 -1.03
N VAL A 43 -19.21 6.08 -0.72
CA VAL A 43 -19.81 7.01 0.25
C VAL A 43 -19.25 6.76 1.65
N LEU A 44 -19.19 5.50 2.09
CA LEU A 44 -18.60 5.13 3.38
C LEU A 44 -17.12 5.52 3.47
N LEU A 45 -16.37 5.37 2.37
CA LEU A 45 -14.99 5.83 2.25
C LEU A 45 -14.87 7.34 2.45
N VAL A 46 -15.67 8.12 1.72
CA VAL A 46 -15.63 9.58 1.80
C VAL A 46 -16.04 10.05 3.20
N LEU A 47 -17.10 9.46 3.77
CA LEU A 47 -17.52 9.76 5.15
C LEU A 47 -16.41 9.46 6.17
N ALA A 48 -15.76 8.30 6.08
CA ALA A 48 -14.62 7.98 6.93
C ALA A 48 -13.52 9.05 6.80
N LYS A 49 -13.14 9.38 5.55
CA LYS A 49 -12.09 10.38 5.29
C LYS A 49 -12.46 11.78 5.75
N VAL A 50 -13.71 12.21 5.62
CA VAL A 50 -14.16 13.51 6.15
C VAL A 50 -14.10 13.51 7.68
N ILE A 51 -14.57 12.46 8.34
CA ILE A 51 -14.60 12.37 9.81
C ILE A 51 -13.18 12.35 10.39
N ILE A 52 -12.27 11.55 9.84
CA ILE A 52 -10.89 11.51 10.35
C ILE A 52 -10.16 12.82 10.11
N ASN A 53 -10.35 13.46 8.95
CA ASN A 53 -9.74 14.77 8.69
C ASN A 53 -10.37 15.90 9.51
N PHE A 54 -11.58 15.72 10.06
CA PHE A 54 -12.16 16.66 11.01
C PHE A 54 -11.65 16.44 12.44
N ALA A 55 -11.16 15.25 12.78
CA ALA A 55 -10.74 14.91 14.14
C ALA A 55 -9.63 15.85 14.70
N PRO A 56 -8.60 16.26 13.94
CA PRO A 56 -7.61 17.23 14.42
C PRO A 56 -8.20 18.59 14.85
N PHE A 57 -9.31 19.04 14.27
CA PHE A 57 -10.01 20.26 14.73
C PHE A 57 -10.58 20.08 16.14
N LEU A 58 -11.20 18.92 16.42
CA LEU A 58 -11.68 18.61 17.77
C LEU A 58 -10.51 18.57 18.77
N TYR A 59 -9.36 18.06 18.33
CA TYR A 59 -8.18 18.02 19.19
C TYR A 59 -7.60 19.42 19.44
N ARG A 60 -7.56 20.30 18.42
CA ARG A 60 -7.24 21.72 18.56
C ARG A 60 -8.12 22.40 19.61
N GLU A 61 -9.44 22.26 19.49
CA GLU A 61 -10.38 22.92 20.40
C GLU A 61 -10.27 22.37 21.83
N ALA A 62 -9.99 21.07 21.99
CA ALA A 62 -9.69 20.50 23.30
C ALA A 62 -8.48 21.15 23.95
N VAL A 63 -7.39 21.36 23.19
CA VAL A 63 -6.16 22.00 23.68
C VAL A 63 -6.38 23.48 23.97
N ASN A 64 -7.08 24.20 23.09
CA ASN A 64 -7.40 25.61 23.30
C ASN A 64 -8.23 25.79 24.59
N ALA A 65 -9.22 24.92 24.83
CA ALA A 65 -10.01 24.94 26.06
C ALA A 65 -9.22 24.61 27.34
N LEU A 66 -8.08 23.92 27.23
CA LEU A 66 -7.17 23.70 28.37
C LEU A 66 -6.29 24.92 28.66
N THR A 67 -6.01 25.73 27.65
CA THR A 67 -5.15 26.92 27.77
C THR A 67 -5.92 28.19 28.12
N ASP A 68 -7.24 28.20 27.92
CA ASP A 68 -8.09 29.34 28.26
C ASP A 68 -8.40 29.38 29.77
N THR A 69 -8.40 30.57 30.37
CA THR A 69 -8.56 30.76 31.82
C THR A 69 -10.03 30.90 32.27
N GLY A 70 -10.98 30.89 31.32
CA GLY A 70 -12.41 30.97 31.57
C GLY A 70 -13.07 29.63 31.93
N TYR A 71 -14.24 29.69 32.60
CA TYR A 71 -15.07 28.50 32.83
C TYR A 71 -15.70 28.04 31.51
N THR A 72 -15.22 26.93 30.96
CA THR A 72 -15.84 26.26 29.82
C THR A 72 -16.78 25.13 30.31
N PRO A 73 -18.04 25.06 29.84
CA PRO A 73 -18.96 23.99 30.21
C PRO A 73 -18.38 22.60 29.91
N PHE A 74 -18.59 21.62 30.79
CA PHE A 74 -17.98 20.27 30.68
C PHE A 74 -18.08 19.62 29.28
N LEU A 75 -19.23 19.77 28.61
CA LEU A 75 -19.49 19.19 27.29
C LEU A 75 -18.82 19.94 26.12
N LEU A 76 -18.54 21.24 26.30
CA LEU A 76 -17.91 22.12 25.31
C LEU A 76 -16.43 22.41 25.64
N GLY A 77 -16.00 22.05 26.85
CA GLY A 77 -14.62 22.20 27.29
C GLY A 77 -13.73 21.04 26.84
N ALA A 78 -12.52 21.02 27.39
CA ALA A 78 -11.46 20.09 26.99
C ALA A 78 -11.86 18.61 27.02
N ILE A 79 -12.62 18.19 28.04
CA ILE A 79 -13.03 16.79 28.20
C ILE A 79 -14.02 16.39 27.10
N GLY A 80 -15.06 17.19 26.86
CA GLY A 80 -16.03 16.94 25.80
C GLY A 80 -15.40 16.87 24.41
N MET A 81 -14.52 17.82 24.08
CA MET A 81 -13.79 17.83 22.80
C MET A 81 -12.83 16.64 22.65
N THR A 82 -12.17 16.21 23.74
CA THR A 82 -11.31 15.02 23.73
C THR A 82 -12.11 13.74 23.49
N VAL A 83 -13.27 13.61 24.14
CA VAL A 83 -14.20 12.49 23.90
C VAL A 83 -14.73 12.51 22.47
N ALA A 84 -15.07 13.69 21.94
CA ALA A 84 -15.50 13.85 20.56
C ALA A 84 -14.39 13.46 19.57
N TYR A 85 -13.14 13.87 19.82
CA TYR A 85 -11.96 13.47 19.04
C TYR A 85 -11.80 11.94 19.02
N GLY A 86 -11.81 11.30 20.19
CA GLY A 86 -11.72 9.83 20.29
C GLY A 86 -12.88 9.13 19.57
N SER A 87 -14.10 9.64 19.73
CA SER A 87 -15.30 9.12 19.08
C SER A 87 -15.25 9.26 17.56
N ALA A 88 -14.76 10.40 17.03
CA ALA A 88 -14.56 10.61 15.61
C ALA A 88 -13.56 9.60 15.02
N ARG A 89 -12.46 9.30 15.73
CA ARG A 89 -11.51 8.27 15.29
C ARG A 89 -12.13 6.88 15.26
N ILE A 90 -12.87 6.50 16.30
CA ILE A 90 -13.58 5.21 16.36
C ILE A 90 -14.60 5.11 15.22
N LEU A 91 -15.39 6.17 15.01
CA LEU A 91 -16.41 6.24 13.98
C LEU A 91 -15.80 6.15 12.57
N SER A 92 -14.70 6.87 12.31
CA SER A 92 -13.98 6.75 11.04
C SER A 92 -13.50 5.32 10.79
N ARG A 93 -12.89 4.67 11.80
CA ARG A 93 -12.48 3.25 11.69
C ARG A 93 -13.66 2.32 11.44
N GLY A 94 -14.80 2.59 12.08
CA GLY A 94 -16.05 1.87 11.84
C GLY A 94 -16.50 1.99 10.37
N PHE A 95 -16.50 3.19 9.80
CA PHE A 95 -16.84 3.42 8.41
C PHE A 95 -15.84 2.78 7.43
N GLU A 96 -14.53 2.79 7.72
CA GLU A 96 -13.51 2.07 6.95
C GLU A 96 -13.80 0.56 6.93
N GLN A 97 -14.11 -0.03 8.09
CA GLN A 97 -14.42 -1.45 8.18
C GLN A 97 -15.74 -1.81 7.47
N LEU A 98 -16.77 -0.96 7.60
CA LEU A 98 -18.04 -1.14 6.89
C LEU A 98 -17.84 -1.06 5.38
N ARG A 99 -17.07 -0.08 4.89
CA ARG A 99 -16.67 0.02 3.49
C ARG A 99 -16.04 -1.30 3.02
N ASP A 100 -15.10 -1.84 3.79
CA ASP A 100 -14.37 -3.05 3.42
C ASP A 100 -15.29 -4.27 3.33
N VAL A 101 -16.24 -4.42 4.27
CA VAL A 101 -17.24 -5.49 4.27
C VAL A 101 -18.20 -5.35 3.07
N VAL A 102 -18.73 -4.15 2.83
CA VAL A 102 -19.64 -3.88 1.71
C VAL A 102 -18.98 -4.21 0.37
N PHE A 103 -17.72 -3.78 0.20
CA PHE A 103 -16.97 -3.98 -1.03
C PHE A 103 -16.39 -5.39 -1.17
N ALA A 104 -16.14 -6.14 -0.10
CA ALA A 104 -15.61 -7.50 -0.19
C ALA A 104 -16.47 -8.38 -1.11
N VAL A 105 -17.80 -8.20 -1.07
CA VAL A 105 -18.72 -8.92 -1.97
C VAL A 105 -18.54 -8.51 -3.44
N VAL A 106 -18.27 -7.24 -3.72
CA VAL A 106 -17.97 -6.75 -5.08
C VAL A 106 -16.65 -7.34 -5.56
N ALA A 107 -15.59 -7.24 -4.74
CA ALA A 107 -14.26 -7.75 -5.06
C ALA A 107 -14.28 -9.25 -5.37
N GLN A 108 -14.90 -10.06 -4.50
CA GLN A 108 -14.95 -11.52 -4.68
C GLN A 108 -15.79 -11.92 -5.90
N ARG A 109 -16.84 -11.17 -6.24
CA ARG A 109 -17.61 -11.40 -7.47
C ARG A 109 -16.82 -11.05 -8.72
N ALA A 110 -16.12 -9.92 -8.72
CA ALA A 110 -15.24 -9.53 -9.81
C ALA A 110 -14.14 -10.58 -10.03
N PHE A 111 -13.52 -11.04 -8.95
CA PHE A 111 -12.53 -12.13 -8.97
C PHE A 111 -13.11 -13.41 -9.56
N ARG A 112 -14.27 -13.87 -9.08
CA ARG A 112 -14.93 -15.08 -9.60
C ARG A 112 -15.22 -14.99 -11.09
N ASN A 113 -15.77 -13.86 -11.55
CA ASN A 113 -16.12 -13.68 -12.96
C ASN A 113 -14.87 -13.67 -13.85
N LEU A 114 -13.84 -12.95 -13.43
CA LEU A 114 -12.56 -12.92 -14.13
C LEU A 114 -11.91 -14.31 -14.19
N ALA A 115 -11.95 -15.06 -13.09
CA ALA A 115 -11.43 -16.42 -13.04
C ALA A 115 -12.17 -17.35 -14.01
N LEU A 116 -13.50 -17.25 -14.04
CA LEU A 116 -14.33 -18.04 -14.95
C LEU A 116 -14.07 -17.68 -16.42
N GLU A 117 -14.01 -16.39 -16.76
CA GLU A 117 -13.73 -15.93 -18.11
C GLU A 117 -12.34 -16.38 -18.58
N THR A 118 -11.35 -16.29 -17.70
CA THR A 118 -9.99 -16.76 -17.97
C THR A 118 -9.98 -18.28 -18.22
N PHE A 119 -10.68 -19.05 -17.39
CA PHE A 119 -10.80 -20.50 -17.55
C PHE A 119 -11.48 -20.88 -18.88
N GLN A 120 -12.59 -20.21 -19.22
CA GLN A 120 -13.30 -20.42 -20.48
C GLN A 120 -12.46 -20.04 -21.71
N HIS A 121 -11.72 -18.93 -21.63
CA HIS A 121 -10.83 -18.51 -22.71
C HIS A 121 -9.75 -19.55 -22.97
N ILE A 122 -9.18 -20.11 -21.90
CA ILE A 122 -8.12 -21.12 -22.01
C ILE A 122 -8.63 -22.40 -22.64
N HIS A 123 -9.85 -22.84 -22.32
CA HIS A 123 -10.47 -23.98 -22.99
C HIS A 123 -10.73 -23.76 -24.49
N LYS A 124 -10.87 -22.50 -24.94
CA LYS A 124 -11.07 -22.15 -26.36
C LYS A 124 -9.76 -22.07 -27.14
N LEU A 125 -8.60 -22.22 -26.49
CA LEU A 125 -7.31 -22.21 -27.17
C LEU A 125 -7.09 -23.50 -27.96
N SER A 126 -6.22 -23.44 -28.96
CA SER A 126 -6.00 -24.57 -29.87
C SER A 126 -5.37 -25.76 -29.16
N LEU A 127 -5.64 -26.98 -29.64
CA LEU A 127 -5.00 -28.19 -29.13
C LEU A 127 -3.46 -28.10 -29.14
N ARG A 128 -2.87 -27.44 -30.16
CA ARG A 128 -1.43 -27.15 -30.23
C ARG A 128 -0.95 -26.30 -29.03
N TYR A 129 -1.74 -25.33 -28.59
CA TYR A 129 -1.44 -24.54 -27.39
C TYR A 129 -1.39 -25.41 -26.13
N HIS A 130 -2.34 -26.34 -25.99
CA HIS A 130 -2.42 -27.23 -24.83
C HIS A 130 -1.29 -28.28 -24.80
N ILE A 131 -0.93 -28.87 -25.93
CA ILE A 131 0.13 -29.90 -26.01
C ILE A 131 1.53 -29.30 -25.81
N SER A 132 1.77 -28.07 -26.29
CA SER A 132 3.09 -27.42 -26.22
C SER A 132 3.43 -26.84 -24.84
N ARG A 133 2.49 -26.81 -23.89
CA ARG A 133 2.67 -26.19 -22.57
C ARG A 133 2.52 -27.23 -21.46
N LYS A 134 3.47 -27.22 -20.52
CA LYS A 134 3.34 -27.99 -19.27
C LYS A 134 2.07 -27.51 -18.53
N THR A 135 1.04 -28.34 -18.46
CA THR A 135 -0.28 -28.02 -17.86
C THR A 135 -0.17 -27.44 -16.45
N GLY A 136 0.73 -27.98 -15.61
CA GLY A 136 0.96 -27.46 -14.25
C GLY A 136 1.66 -26.10 -14.16
N ALA A 137 2.44 -25.71 -15.18
CA ALA A 137 3.04 -24.37 -15.24
C ALA A 137 2.00 -23.34 -15.69
N LEU A 138 1.15 -23.71 -16.65
CA LEU A 138 0.05 -22.87 -17.13
C LEU A 138 -0.96 -22.58 -16.01
N SER A 139 -1.39 -23.61 -15.26
CA SER A 139 -2.29 -23.46 -14.11
C SER A 139 -1.76 -22.47 -13.07
N ARG A 140 -0.47 -22.57 -12.71
CA ARG A 140 0.16 -21.66 -11.74
C ARG A 140 0.29 -20.22 -12.26
N VAL A 141 0.49 -20.03 -13.56
CA VAL A 141 0.53 -18.67 -14.14
C VAL A 141 -0.84 -18.02 -14.08
N ILE A 142 -1.89 -18.76 -14.41
CA ILE A 142 -3.29 -18.26 -14.34
C ILE A 142 -3.63 -17.88 -12.90
N GLU A 143 -3.42 -18.79 -11.95
CA GLU A 143 -3.75 -18.57 -10.55
C GLU A 143 -3.02 -17.33 -9.99
N ARG A 144 -1.72 -17.20 -10.26
CA ARG A 144 -0.93 -16.02 -9.87
C ARG A 144 -1.42 -14.74 -10.55
N GLY A 145 -1.81 -14.82 -11.82
CA GLY A 145 -2.34 -13.68 -12.57
C GLY A 145 -3.65 -13.16 -11.98
N ILE A 146 -4.60 -14.06 -11.70
CA ILE A 146 -5.90 -13.69 -11.12
C ILE A 146 -5.72 -13.14 -9.69
N LYS A 147 -4.90 -13.79 -8.85
CA LYS A 147 -4.58 -13.29 -7.50
C LYS A 147 -3.87 -11.94 -7.53
N GLY A 148 -2.93 -11.75 -8.45
CA GLY A 148 -2.23 -10.48 -8.65
C GLY A 148 -3.20 -9.37 -9.06
N LEU A 149 -4.20 -9.68 -9.88
CA LEU A 149 -5.20 -8.70 -10.26
C LEU A 149 -6.15 -8.35 -9.12
N GLU A 150 -6.60 -9.32 -8.32
CA GLU A 150 -7.37 -9.03 -7.11
C GLU A 150 -6.61 -8.08 -6.18
N PHE A 151 -5.33 -8.38 -5.94
CA PHE A 151 -4.46 -7.55 -5.11
C PHE A 151 -4.36 -6.12 -5.66
N LEU A 152 -4.10 -5.96 -6.97
CA LEU A 152 -3.98 -4.64 -7.59
C LEU A 152 -5.26 -3.81 -7.46
N LEU A 153 -6.43 -4.42 -7.68
CA LEU A 153 -7.71 -3.72 -7.55
C LEU A 153 -7.96 -3.25 -6.12
N ARG A 154 -7.76 -4.15 -5.14
CA ARG A 154 -7.90 -3.80 -3.72
C ARG A 154 -6.93 -2.71 -3.32
N PHE A 155 -5.66 -2.84 -3.71
CA PHE A 155 -4.62 -1.86 -3.38
C PHE A 155 -4.93 -0.47 -3.96
N LEU A 156 -5.36 -0.40 -5.22
CA LEU A 156 -5.70 0.89 -5.84
C LEU A 156 -6.91 1.56 -5.16
N LEU A 157 -7.95 0.80 -4.83
CA LEU A 157 -9.20 1.35 -4.29
C LEU A 157 -9.16 1.60 -2.78
N PHE A 158 -8.34 0.85 -2.04
CA PHE A 158 -8.32 0.92 -0.57
C PHE A 158 -7.04 1.48 0.03
N SER A 159 -5.97 1.57 -0.75
CA SER A 159 -4.73 2.19 -0.31
C SER A 159 -4.49 3.47 -1.09
N VAL A 160 -4.36 3.40 -2.41
CA VAL A 160 -3.98 4.56 -3.23
C VAL A 160 -5.08 5.62 -3.32
N GLY A 161 -6.31 5.22 -3.65
CA GLY A 161 -7.43 6.16 -3.78
C GLY A 161 -7.72 6.95 -2.49
N PRO A 162 -7.88 6.29 -1.33
CA PRO A 162 -8.10 6.95 -0.05
C PRO A 162 -6.94 7.86 0.34
N LEU A 163 -5.70 7.45 0.09
CA LEU A 163 -4.51 8.26 0.35
C LEU A 163 -4.50 9.53 -0.49
N VAL A 164 -4.79 9.45 -1.79
CA VAL A 164 -4.85 10.65 -2.65
C VAL A 164 -5.95 11.60 -2.19
N LEU A 165 -7.14 11.08 -1.85
CA LEU A 165 -8.23 11.90 -1.31
C LEU A 165 -7.82 12.60 -0.01
N GLU A 166 -7.17 11.88 0.90
CA GLU A 166 -6.68 12.40 2.18
C GLU A 166 -5.62 13.49 1.99
N LEU A 167 -4.65 13.28 1.10
CA LEU A 167 -3.65 14.30 0.75
C LEU A 167 -4.28 15.56 0.14
N LEU A 168 -5.32 15.42 -0.69
CA LEU A 168 -6.04 16.57 -1.25
C LEU A 168 -6.80 17.34 -0.17
N ILE A 169 -7.43 16.65 0.78
CA ILE A 169 -8.12 17.27 1.91
C ILE A 169 -7.12 18.02 2.80
N ILE A 170 -6.02 17.37 3.19
CA ILE A 170 -4.95 17.98 3.99
C ILE A 170 -4.37 19.18 3.27
N ALA A 171 -4.09 19.08 1.96
CA ALA A 171 -3.57 20.20 1.18
C ALA A 171 -4.55 21.39 1.17
N GLY A 172 -5.85 21.14 1.03
CA GLY A 172 -6.87 22.18 1.14
C GLY A 172 -6.88 22.82 2.53
N ILE A 173 -6.88 22.02 3.59
CA ILE A 173 -6.86 22.51 4.98
C ILE A 173 -5.63 23.38 5.23
N MET A 174 -4.44 22.95 4.78
CA MET A 174 -3.21 23.70 4.95
C MET A 174 -3.21 25.04 4.21
N LEU A 175 -3.84 25.12 3.04
CA LEU A 175 -3.96 26.38 2.30
C LEU A 175 -4.99 27.36 2.90
N PHE A 176 -6.08 26.85 3.46
CA PHE A 176 -7.17 27.69 3.96
C PHE A 176 -7.00 28.10 5.44
N TRP A 177 -6.48 27.20 6.28
CA TRP A 177 -6.35 27.43 7.73
C TRP A 177 -4.94 27.84 8.16
N PHE A 178 -3.93 27.50 7.35
CA PHE A 178 -2.54 27.87 7.57
C PHE A 178 -2.03 28.66 6.36
N ASP A 179 -0.71 28.77 6.25
CA ASP A 179 -0.04 29.49 5.16
C ASP A 179 0.40 28.54 4.04
N TYR A 180 0.54 29.03 2.81
CA TYR A 180 1.01 28.28 1.65
C TYR A 180 2.39 27.66 1.87
N LEU A 181 3.20 28.23 2.76
CA LEU A 181 4.49 27.69 3.18
C LEU A 181 4.36 26.30 3.82
N TYR A 182 3.31 26.04 4.62
CA TYR A 182 3.06 24.72 5.21
C TYR A 182 2.79 23.68 4.11
N LEU A 183 1.95 24.02 3.14
CA LEU A 183 1.70 23.16 1.99
C LEU A 183 2.99 22.90 1.20
N ALA A 184 3.81 23.93 0.97
CA ALA A 184 5.07 23.79 0.23
C ALA A 184 6.01 22.77 0.90
N VAL A 185 6.17 22.84 2.23
CA VAL A 185 6.98 21.87 2.97
C VAL A 185 6.42 20.46 2.86
N ILE A 186 5.10 20.29 3.00
CA ILE A 186 4.43 18.99 2.85
C ILE A 186 4.63 18.42 1.45
N LEU A 187 4.46 19.22 0.39
CA LEU A 187 4.64 18.78 -0.99
C LEU A 187 6.10 18.39 -1.27
N VAL A 188 7.07 19.16 -0.78
CA VAL A 188 8.49 18.81 -0.89
C VAL A 188 8.81 17.52 -0.15
N MET A 189 8.29 17.35 1.06
CA MET A 189 8.43 16.12 1.85
C MET A 189 7.85 14.91 1.11
N ILE A 190 6.62 15.01 0.59
CA ILE A 190 5.97 13.93 -0.17
C ILE A 190 6.76 13.63 -1.44
N ALA A 191 7.21 14.65 -2.18
CA ALA A 191 8.01 14.45 -3.38
C ALA A 191 9.33 13.74 -3.08
N ALA A 192 10.03 14.14 -2.01
CA ALA A 192 11.24 13.49 -1.54
C ALA A 192 10.99 12.04 -1.11
N TYR A 193 9.91 11.80 -0.34
CA TYR A 193 9.50 10.46 0.09
C TYR A 193 9.22 9.55 -1.10
N VAL A 194 8.42 10.02 -2.06
CA VAL A 194 8.06 9.26 -3.27
C VAL A 194 9.30 8.97 -4.10
N TRP A 195 10.12 9.98 -4.39
CA TRP A 195 11.35 9.81 -5.16
C TRP A 195 12.31 8.81 -4.52
N PHE A 196 12.58 8.97 -3.22
CA PHE A 196 13.44 8.06 -2.46
C PHE A 196 12.89 6.64 -2.47
N THR A 197 11.60 6.48 -2.18
CA THR A 197 10.93 5.17 -2.12
C THR A 197 11.00 4.46 -3.46
N PHE A 198 10.69 5.14 -4.57
CA PHE A 198 10.77 4.54 -5.91
C PHE A 198 12.20 4.15 -6.25
N LYS A 199 13.17 5.05 -6.04
CA LYS A 199 14.57 4.81 -6.38
C LYS A 199 15.15 3.61 -5.63
N VAL A 200 14.90 3.53 -4.33
CA VAL A 200 15.37 2.42 -3.49
C VAL A 200 14.60 1.13 -3.80
N THR A 201 13.29 1.20 -4.02
CA THR A 201 12.47 0.02 -4.34
C THR A 201 12.90 -0.63 -5.65
N GLU A 202 13.16 0.13 -6.71
CA GLU A 202 13.67 -0.42 -7.98
C GLU A 202 14.98 -1.18 -7.81
N TRP A 203 15.89 -0.65 -6.97
CA TRP A 203 17.12 -1.35 -6.61
C TRP A 203 16.85 -2.62 -5.82
N ARG A 204 15.95 -2.58 -4.84
CA ARG A 204 15.53 -3.73 -4.03
C ARG A 204 14.88 -4.84 -4.84
N VAL A 205 14.11 -4.51 -5.89
CA VAL A 205 13.50 -5.49 -6.79
C VAL A 205 14.56 -6.37 -7.46
N LYS A 206 15.72 -5.80 -7.84
CA LYS A 206 16.83 -6.58 -8.43
C LYS A 206 17.42 -7.59 -7.44
N ILE A 207 17.58 -7.18 -6.17
CA ILE A 207 18.06 -8.06 -5.09
C ILE A 207 17.07 -9.19 -4.85
N ARG A 208 15.77 -8.86 -4.74
CA ARG A 208 14.72 -9.86 -4.53
C ARG A 208 14.59 -10.83 -5.71
N LYS A 209 14.79 -10.35 -6.95
CA LYS A 209 14.83 -11.23 -8.12
C LYS A 209 15.98 -12.23 -8.01
N PHE A 210 17.19 -11.77 -7.70
CA PHE A 210 18.34 -12.66 -7.49
C PHE A 210 18.09 -13.68 -6.38
N MET A 211 17.50 -13.25 -5.26
CA MET A 211 17.12 -14.14 -4.16
C MET A 211 16.13 -15.23 -4.61
N ASN A 212 15.09 -14.87 -5.37
CA ASN A 212 14.12 -15.84 -5.91
C ASN A 212 14.75 -16.81 -6.91
N ASP A 213 15.73 -16.35 -7.71
CA ASP A 213 16.47 -17.21 -8.64
C ASP A 213 17.30 -18.26 -7.86
N GLN A 214 17.94 -17.87 -6.75
CA GLN A 214 18.68 -18.80 -5.88
C GLN A 214 17.76 -19.76 -5.11
N ASP A 215 16.59 -19.29 -4.67
CA ASP A 215 15.56 -20.14 -4.05
C ASP A 215 15.05 -21.22 -5.04
N THR A 216 14.86 -20.83 -6.30
CA THR A 216 14.44 -21.77 -7.35
C THR A 216 15.53 -22.81 -7.62
N ASP A 217 16.80 -22.39 -7.70
CA ASP A 217 17.95 -23.28 -7.91
C ASP A 217 18.15 -24.26 -6.73
N ALA A 218 18.04 -23.78 -5.49
CA ALA A 218 18.11 -24.62 -4.30
C ALA A 218 16.98 -25.66 -4.27
N ASN A 219 15.73 -25.23 -4.53
CA ASN A 219 14.59 -26.13 -4.61
C ASN A 219 14.75 -27.17 -5.72
N GLN A 220 15.26 -26.77 -6.90
CA GLN A 220 15.49 -27.69 -8.00
C GLN A 220 16.52 -28.76 -7.62
N LYS A 221 17.65 -28.39 -7.01
CA LYS A 221 18.67 -29.34 -6.54
C LYS A 221 18.11 -30.32 -5.50
N ALA A 222 17.31 -29.84 -4.55
CA ALA A 222 16.67 -30.69 -3.56
C ALA A 222 15.69 -31.70 -4.21
N ILE A 223 14.83 -31.22 -5.11
CA ILE A 223 13.88 -32.09 -5.82
C ILE A 223 14.61 -33.13 -6.68
N ASP A 224 15.62 -32.72 -7.43
CA ASP A 224 16.39 -33.63 -8.29
C ASP A 224 17.10 -34.72 -7.45
N SER A 225 17.64 -34.37 -6.28
CA SER A 225 18.27 -35.34 -5.37
C SER A 225 17.24 -36.33 -4.80
N LEU A 226 16.07 -35.84 -4.38
CA LEU A 226 15.00 -36.69 -3.80
C LEU A 226 14.32 -37.59 -4.84
N LEU A 227 14.10 -37.10 -6.06
CA LEU A 227 13.55 -37.91 -7.14
C LEU A 227 14.52 -39.01 -7.59
N ASN A 228 15.83 -38.74 -7.54
CA ASN A 228 16.88 -39.70 -7.89
C ASN A 228 17.53 -40.32 -6.65
N TYR A 229 16.75 -40.51 -5.58
CA TYR A 229 17.25 -41.03 -4.30
C TYR A 229 18.01 -42.35 -4.45
N GLU A 230 17.50 -43.27 -5.27
CA GLU A 230 18.14 -44.55 -5.53
C GLU A 230 19.55 -44.37 -6.13
N THR A 231 19.69 -43.49 -7.13
CA THR A 231 20.99 -43.18 -7.73
C THR A 231 21.95 -42.59 -6.72
N VAL A 232 21.49 -41.65 -5.89
CA VAL A 232 22.33 -41.06 -4.83
C VAL A 232 22.84 -42.14 -3.88
N LYS A 233 21.99 -43.09 -3.50
CA LYS A 233 22.35 -44.22 -2.62
C LYS A 233 23.27 -45.24 -3.30
N TYR A 234 23.00 -45.60 -4.54
CA TYR A 234 23.84 -46.53 -5.31
C TYR A 234 25.30 -46.05 -5.44
N PHE A 235 25.51 -44.73 -5.54
CA PHE A 235 26.84 -44.13 -5.67
C PHE A 235 27.39 -43.53 -4.37
N SER A 236 26.72 -43.72 -3.23
CA SER A 236 27.08 -43.12 -1.93
C SER A 236 27.41 -41.62 -2.04
N ALA A 237 26.56 -40.89 -2.76
CA ALA A 237 26.78 -39.49 -3.12
C ALA A 237 26.08 -38.49 -2.18
N GLU A 238 25.64 -38.92 -0.99
CA GLU A 238 24.84 -38.10 -0.07
C GLU A 238 25.55 -36.82 0.34
N GLU A 239 26.82 -36.90 0.74
CA GLU A 239 27.62 -35.74 1.14
C GLU A 239 27.83 -34.77 -0.04
N ARG A 240 27.98 -35.31 -1.25
CA ARG A 240 28.13 -34.50 -2.47
C ARG A 240 26.87 -33.69 -2.76
N GLU A 241 25.69 -34.33 -2.72
CA GLU A 241 24.42 -33.63 -2.94
C GLU A 241 24.10 -32.66 -1.79
N ALA A 242 24.43 -33.03 -0.54
CA ALA A 242 24.30 -32.13 0.60
C ALA A 242 25.15 -30.86 0.43
N ASN A 243 26.42 -31.00 0.05
CA ASN A 243 27.32 -29.86 -0.21
C ASN A 243 26.85 -29.00 -1.40
N ARG A 244 26.31 -29.64 -2.45
CA ARG A 244 25.75 -28.94 -3.62
C ARG A 244 24.51 -28.13 -3.26
N TYR A 245 23.64 -28.66 -2.40
CA TYR A 245 22.48 -27.96 -1.87
C TYR A 245 22.89 -26.83 -0.93
N ASP A 246 23.80 -27.08 0.01
CA ASP A 246 24.34 -26.08 0.93
C ASP A 246 24.97 -24.89 0.20
N GLY A 247 25.70 -25.13 -0.89
CA GLY A 247 26.23 -24.06 -1.74
C GLY A 247 25.15 -23.13 -2.31
N ALA A 248 24.00 -23.69 -2.73
CA ALA A 248 22.85 -22.91 -3.22
C ALA A 248 22.17 -22.14 -2.08
N ILE A 249 22.02 -22.78 -0.91
CA ILE A 249 21.43 -22.17 0.28
C ILE A 249 22.29 -21.02 0.81
N ARG A 250 23.63 -21.13 0.80
CA ARG A 250 24.52 -20.02 1.18
C ARG A 250 24.37 -18.79 0.28
N LEU A 251 24.14 -18.98 -1.02
CA LEU A 251 23.87 -17.87 -1.95
C LEU A 251 22.50 -17.25 -1.69
N TYR A 252 21.49 -18.08 -1.45
CA TYR A 252 20.16 -17.63 -1.03
C TYR A 252 20.24 -16.83 0.28
N GLU A 253 20.94 -17.33 1.29
CA GLU A 253 21.13 -16.67 2.60
C GLU A 253 21.73 -15.28 2.43
N LYS A 254 22.83 -15.14 1.68
CA LYS A 254 23.45 -13.83 1.38
C LYS A 254 22.46 -12.88 0.70
N ALA A 255 21.67 -13.38 -0.25
CA ALA A 255 20.65 -12.58 -0.94
C ALA A 255 19.47 -12.20 -0.03
N ALA A 256 19.07 -13.09 0.87
CA ALA A 256 18.03 -12.87 1.85
C ALA A 256 18.45 -11.82 2.90
N LEU A 257 19.68 -11.90 3.42
CA LEU A 257 20.25 -10.89 4.30
C LEU A 257 20.29 -9.52 3.62
N LYS A 258 20.75 -9.45 2.37
CA LYS A 258 20.75 -8.19 1.59
C LYS A 258 19.33 -7.65 1.40
N THR A 259 18.34 -8.53 1.19
CA THR A 259 16.92 -8.14 1.10
C THR A 259 16.43 -7.54 2.43
N ALA A 260 16.79 -8.13 3.56
CA ALA A 260 16.45 -7.63 4.88
C ALA A 260 17.11 -6.28 5.19
N TYR A 261 18.43 -6.15 4.98
CA TYR A 261 19.16 -4.90 5.19
C TYR A 261 18.64 -3.76 4.32
N SER A 262 18.32 -4.06 3.06
CA SER A 262 17.74 -3.07 2.16
C SER A 262 16.35 -2.58 2.60
N LEU A 263 15.55 -3.45 3.26
CA LEU A 263 14.26 -3.06 3.83
C LEU A 263 14.45 -2.14 5.04
N ALA A 264 15.39 -2.48 5.93
CA ALA A 264 15.71 -1.66 7.08
C ALA A 264 16.19 -0.26 6.65
N PHE A 265 17.07 -0.19 5.65
CA PHE A 265 17.52 1.07 5.07
C PHE A 265 16.38 1.90 4.47
N LEU A 266 15.47 1.26 3.70
CA LEU A 266 14.30 1.93 3.15
C LEU A 266 13.42 2.52 4.27
N ASN A 267 13.07 1.70 5.27
CA ASN A 267 12.23 2.13 6.39
C ASN A 267 12.88 3.28 7.16
N PHE A 268 14.19 3.19 7.46
CA PHE A 268 14.92 4.24 8.14
C PHE A 268 14.94 5.54 7.34
N GLY A 269 15.28 5.48 6.05
CA GLY A 269 15.30 6.68 5.19
C GLY A 269 13.91 7.32 5.05
N GLN A 270 12.86 6.51 4.94
CA GLN A 270 11.47 7.00 4.95
C GLN A 270 11.11 7.71 6.26
N SER A 271 11.45 7.11 7.41
CA SER A 271 11.23 7.74 8.72
C SER A 271 12.01 9.04 8.87
N VAL A 272 13.25 9.11 8.40
CA VAL A 272 14.06 10.35 8.43
C VAL A 272 13.40 11.45 7.61
N ILE A 273 12.94 11.15 6.39
CA ILE A 273 12.27 12.14 5.51
C ILE A 273 11.01 12.68 6.18
N ILE A 274 10.15 11.80 6.70
CA ILE A 274 8.90 12.19 7.37
C ILE A 274 9.21 13.00 8.63
N THR A 275 10.17 12.56 9.44
CA THR A 275 10.51 13.21 10.71
C THR A 275 11.11 14.60 10.49
N ILE A 276 11.97 14.77 9.48
CA ILE A 276 12.50 16.09 9.11
C ILE A 276 11.37 17.02 8.67
N GLY A 277 10.45 16.54 7.81
CA GLY A 277 9.29 17.32 7.39
C GLY A 277 8.40 17.73 8.57
N LEU A 278 8.15 16.79 9.50
CA LEU A 278 7.45 17.06 10.75
C LEU A 278 8.19 18.12 11.60
N ILE A 279 9.51 17.99 11.81
CA ILE A 279 10.29 18.98 12.57
C ILE A 279 10.16 20.37 11.96
N ILE A 280 10.31 20.51 10.64
CA ILE A 280 10.22 21.82 9.96
C ILE A 280 8.84 22.44 10.19
N VAL A 281 7.79 21.66 9.92
CA VAL A 281 6.40 22.10 10.07
C VAL A 281 6.08 22.47 11.53
N MET A 282 6.56 21.69 12.49
CA MET A 282 6.36 21.95 13.92
C MET A 282 7.12 23.19 14.40
N VAL A 283 8.34 23.44 13.90
CA VAL A 283 9.09 24.67 14.18
C VAL A 283 8.35 25.89 13.59
N MET A 284 7.83 25.78 12.36
CA MET A 284 7.01 26.85 11.78
C MET A 284 5.76 27.15 12.62
N ALA A 285 5.06 26.11 13.07
CA ALA A 285 3.89 26.27 13.94
C ALA A 285 4.26 26.90 15.28
N ALA A 286 5.37 26.47 15.91
CA ALA A 286 5.85 27.04 17.16
C ALA A 286 6.19 28.53 17.02
N LEU A 287 6.85 28.94 15.93
CA LEU A 287 7.12 30.35 15.64
C LEU A 287 5.81 31.14 15.41
N GLY A 288 4.82 30.53 14.73
CA GLY A 288 3.49 31.14 14.57
C GLY A 288 2.77 31.37 15.90
N VAL A 289 2.91 30.44 16.86
CA VAL A 289 2.38 30.60 18.22
C VAL A 289 3.13 31.70 18.98
N GLN A 290 4.46 31.73 18.92
CA GLN A 290 5.27 32.78 19.56
C GLN A 290 4.93 34.18 19.05
N ASN A 291 4.63 34.29 17.75
CA ASN A 291 4.25 35.56 17.13
C ASN A 291 2.76 35.92 17.31
N GLY A 292 1.96 35.05 17.95
CA GLY A 292 0.54 35.28 18.23
C GLY A 292 -0.41 35.06 17.05
N TYR A 293 0.07 34.52 15.92
CA TYR A 293 -0.76 34.22 14.74
C TYR A 293 -1.51 32.89 14.86
N LEU A 294 -0.99 31.97 15.68
CA LEU A 294 -1.54 30.62 15.89
C LEU A 294 -1.76 30.36 17.37
N THR A 295 -2.73 29.50 17.70
CA THR A 295 -2.95 29.05 19.08
C THR A 295 -2.11 27.80 19.40
N VAL A 296 -2.01 27.44 20.68
CA VAL A 296 -1.36 26.16 21.07
C VAL A 296 -2.12 24.96 20.47
N GLY A 297 -3.44 25.06 20.32
CA GLY A 297 -4.23 24.06 19.62
C GLY A 297 -3.89 23.94 18.12
N ASP A 298 -3.57 25.05 17.44
CA ASP A 298 -3.13 25.02 16.03
C ASP A 298 -1.83 24.22 15.86
N PHE A 299 -0.88 24.39 16.77
CA PHE A 299 0.36 23.60 16.78
C PHE A 299 0.07 22.09 16.88
N VAL A 300 -0.86 21.71 17.75
CA VAL A 300 -1.26 20.31 17.93
C VAL A 300 -2.06 19.78 16.73
N MET A 301 -2.88 20.62 16.10
CA MET A 301 -3.63 20.30 14.88
C MET A 301 -2.71 19.94 13.72
N VAL A 302 -1.68 20.76 13.47
CA VAL A 302 -0.69 20.53 12.43
C VAL A 302 0.06 19.22 12.67
N ASN A 303 0.49 18.96 13.91
CA ASN A 303 1.12 17.70 14.30
C ASN A 303 0.21 16.49 13.98
N ALA A 304 -1.07 16.59 14.32
CA ALA A 304 -2.03 15.53 14.10
C ALA A 304 -2.22 15.23 12.60
N TYR A 305 -2.30 16.25 11.74
CA TYR A 305 -2.35 16.04 10.28
C TYR A 305 -1.07 15.44 9.70
N MET A 306 0.09 15.81 10.23
CA MET A 306 1.37 15.30 9.74
C MET A 306 1.59 13.81 10.07
N ILE A 307 1.01 13.35 11.18
CA ILE A 307 1.16 11.96 11.66
C ILE A 307 0.11 11.02 11.04
N GLN A 308 -1.06 11.55 10.64
CA GLN A 308 -2.16 10.79 10.06
C GLN A 308 -1.82 10.24 8.67
#